data_AF-A0A147B8D0-F1
#
_entry.id   AF-A0A147B8D0-F1
#
_cell.length_a   1.000
_cell.length_b   1.000
_cell.length_c   1.000
_cell.angle_alpha   90.00
_cell.angle_beta   90.00
_cell.angle_gamma   90.00
#
_symmetry.space_group_name_H-M   'P 1'
#
loop_
_entity.id
_entity.type
_entity.pdbx_description
1 polymer ?
#
loop_
_entity_poly.entity_id
_entity_poly.type
_entity_poly.pdbx_seq_one_letter_code
_entity_poly.pdbx_strand_id
1 'polypeptide(L)'
;DTAGQEDYDRLRPLSYPQTDVFLVCFSVVSPSSFENVREKWVPEITHHCQKTPFLLVGTQVDLRDDAATLEKLAKNKQKPISNEMGEKLAKELKAVKYVECSALTQKGLKNVFDEAILAALEPPEPKPKRKCNLL
;
A
#
# COMPACT_ATOMS: atom_id res chain seq x y z
N ASP A 1 -1.09 10.90 9.06
CA ASP A 1 0.32 10.55 8.77
C ASP A 1 0.87 9.86 10.00
N THR A 2 1.53 8.71 9.83
CA THR A 2 2.04 7.90 10.94
C THR A 2 3.47 7.45 10.67
N ALA A 3 4.32 7.43 11.69
CA ALA A 3 5.72 7.03 11.53
C ALA A 3 5.87 5.57 11.08
N GLY A 4 6.64 5.32 10.03
CA GLY A 4 6.93 3.98 9.49
C GLY A 4 8.13 3.27 10.14
N GLN A 5 8.74 3.88 11.16
CA GLN A 5 9.88 3.31 11.89
C GLN A 5 9.41 2.28 12.93
N GLU A 6 10.23 1.26 13.18
CA GLU A 6 9.93 0.19 14.15
C GLU A 6 9.75 0.70 15.57
N ASP A 7 10.47 1.76 15.95
CA ASP A 7 10.37 2.39 17.27
C ASP A 7 8.94 2.86 17.62
N TYR A 8 8.09 3.05 16.61
CA TYR A 8 6.72 3.50 16.76
C TYR A 8 5.68 2.40 16.59
N ASP A 9 6.09 1.13 16.44
CA ASP A 9 5.17 0.00 16.19
C ASP A 9 4.11 -0.16 17.28
N ARG A 10 4.43 0.21 18.53
CA ARG A 10 3.45 0.17 19.64
C ARG A 10 2.52 1.39 19.69
N LEU A 11 2.95 2.51 19.12
CA LEU A 11 2.21 3.78 19.16
C LEU A 11 1.30 3.94 17.95
N ARG A 12 1.70 3.44 16.79
CA ARG A 12 0.94 3.53 15.53
C ARG A 12 -0.50 2.99 15.64
N PRO A 13 -0.75 1.84 16.29
CA PRO A 13 -2.10 1.30 16.40
C PRO A 13 -3.07 2.19 17.19
N LEU A 14 -2.56 3.11 18.01
CA LEU A 14 -3.41 4.06 18.74
C LEU A 14 -4.13 5.06 17.82
N SER A 15 -3.65 5.22 16.59
CA SER A 15 -4.26 6.10 15.57
C SER A 15 -5.25 5.39 14.65
N TYR A 16 -5.43 4.07 14.79
CA TYR A 16 -6.30 3.26 13.94
C TYR A 16 -7.79 3.23 14.29
N PRO A 17 -8.23 3.50 15.54
CA PRO A 17 -9.65 3.55 15.85
C PRO A 17 -10.39 4.56 14.96
N GLN A 18 -11.57 4.15 14.48
CA GLN A 18 -12.45 4.97 13.62
C GLN A 18 -11.85 5.35 12.26
N THR A 19 -10.84 4.61 11.77
CA THR A 19 -10.36 4.76 10.39
C THR A 19 -11.33 4.15 9.39
N ASP A 20 -11.77 4.95 8.41
CA ASP A 20 -12.65 4.52 7.32
C ASP A 20 -11.90 3.90 6.13
N VAL A 21 -10.67 4.33 5.88
CA VAL A 21 -9.80 3.81 4.81
C VAL A 21 -8.33 3.96 5.18
N PHE A 22 -7.52 2.94 4.87
CA PHE A 22 -6.06 3.03 4.98
C PHE A 22 -5.41 3.30 3.61
N LEU A 23 -4.39 4.15 3.62
CA LEU A 23 -3.45 4.28 2.50
C LEU A 23 -2.15 3.57 2.88
N VAL A 24 -1.90 2.42 2.25
CA VAL A 24 -0.67 1.66 2.47
C VAL A 24 0.31 2.04 1.38
N CYS A 25 1.33 2.81 1.75
CA CYS A 25 2.28 3.39 0.80
C CYS A 25 3.58 2.59 0.74
N PHE A 26 4.14 2.47 -0.46
CA PHE A 26 5.54 2.09 -0.68
C PHE A 26 6.17 3.02 -1.72
N SER A 27 7.50 2.99 -1.82
CA SER A 27 8.22 3.72 -2.86
C SER A 27 8.54 2.80 -4.03
N VAL A 28 8.22 3.23 -5.26
CA VAL A 28 8.49 2.43 -6.46
C VAL A 28 9.99 2.27 -6.73
N VAL A 29 10.84 3.04 -6.07
CA VAL A 29 12.31 2.95 -6.17
C VAL A 29 12.95 2.40 -4.88
N SER A 30 12.14 1.83 -3.99
CA SER A 30 12.62 1.13 -2.79
C SER A 30 11.96 -0.26 -2.70
N PRO A 31 12.57 -1.30 -3.30
CA PRO A 31 12.01 -2.65 -3.26
C PRO A 31 11.76 -3.20 -1.86
N SER A 32 12.60 -2.84 -0.88
CA SER A 32 12.38 -3.21 0.53
C SER A 32 11.10 -2.61 1.11
N SER A 33 10.75 -1.37 0.74
CA SER A 33 9.47 -0.77 1.16
C SER A 33 8.26 -1.50 0.57
N PHE A 34 8.40 -2.06 -0.65
CA PHE A 34 7.37 -2.87 -1.30
C PHE A 34 7.21 -4.24 -0.63
N GLU A 35 8.31 -4.88 -0.23
CA GLU A 35 8.30 -6.13 0.55
C GLU A 35 7.62 -5.94 1.91
N ASN A 36 7.93 -4.85 2.61
CA ASN A 36 7.34 -4.50 3.91
C ASN A 36 5.82 -4.36 3.87
N VAL A 37 5.21 -4.03 2.73
CA VAL A 37 3.74 -4.02 2.59
C VAL A 37 3.15 -5.37 2.93
N ARG A 38 3.72 -6.44 2.36
CA ARG A 38 3.25 -7.81 2.56
C ARG A 38 3.63 -8.34 3.93
N GLU A 39 4.84 -8.04 4.38
CA GLU A 39 5.43 -8.67 5.56
C GLU A 39 5.02 -7.98 6.86
N LYS A 40 4.74 -6.68 6.81
CA LYS A 40 4.50 -5.86 7.99
C LYS A 40 3.18 -5.10 7.92
N TRP A 41 3.02 -4.21 6.93
CA TRP A 41 1.95 -3.20 6.96
C TRP A 41 0.55 -3.80 6.82
N VAL A 42 0.33 -4.66 5.84
CA VAL A 42 -0.99 -5.29 5.65
C VAL A 42 -1.34 -6.25 6.79
N PRO A 43 -0.44 -7.12 7.27
CA PRO A 43 -0.69 -7.91 8.47
C PRO A 43 -1.07 -7.07 9.70
N GLU A 44 -0.36 -5.95 9.94
CA GLU A 44 -0.60 -5.05 11.08
C GLU A 44 -2.00 -4.42 11.02
N ILE A 45 -2.37 -3.78 9.90
CA ILE A 45 -3.70 -3.16 9.78
C ILE A 45 -4.82 -4.21 9.76
N THR A 46 -4.57 -5.40 9.21
CA THR A 46 -5.55 -6.48 9.22
C THR A 46 -5.75 -7.01 10.65
N HIS A 47 -4.70 -7.03 11.48
CA HIS A 47 -4.82 -7.45 12.88
C HIS A 47 -5.68 -6.48 13.70
N HIS A 48 -5.47 -5.18 13.55
CA HIS A 48 -6.18 -4.15 14.32
C HIS A 48 -7.54 -3.74 13.72
N CYS A 49 -7.69 -3.79 12.40
CA CYS A 49 -8.81 -3.23 11.64
C CYS A 49 -9.27 -4.16 10.50
N GLN A 50 -9.67 -5.39 10.83
CA GLN A 50 -10.01 -6.45 9.85
C GLN A 50 -11.00 -6.07 8.74
N LYS A 51 -11.89 -5.10 8.98
CA LYS A 51 -12.97 -4.72 8.05
C LYS A 51 -12.69 -3.42 7.31
N THR A 52 -11.65 -2.69 7.68
CA THR A 52 -11.38 -1.38 7.07
C THR A 52 -10.71 -1.59 5.71
N PRO A 53 -11.26 -1.03 4.62
CA PRO A 53 -10.64 -1.12 3.30
C PRO A 53 -9.28 -0.40 3.29
N PHE A 54 -8.43 -0.79 2.35
CA PHE A 54 -7.18 -0.09 2.11
C PHE A 54 -6.86 0.01 0.62
N LEU A 55 -6.18 1.08 0.26
CA LEU A 55 -5.56 1.28 -1.03
C LEU A 55 -4.07 1.00 -0.94
N LEU A 56 -3.53 0.37 -1.97
CA LEU A 56 -2.08 0.24 -2.14
C LEU A 56 -1.58 1.43 -2.98
N VAL A 57 -0.61 2.18 -2.46
CA VAL A 57 -0.12 3.41 -3.10
C VAL A 57 1.37 3.30 -3.43
N GLY A 58 1.70 3.29 -4.72
CA GLY A 58 3.07 3.40 -5.21
C GLY A 58 3.49 4.87 -5.33
N THR A 59 4.43 5.30 -4.50
CA THR A 59 4.92 6.69 -4.43
C THR A 59 6.23 6.87 -5.19
N GLN A 60 6.58 8.13 -5.48
CA GLN A 60 7.84 8.53 -6.13
C GLN A 60 7.98 8.00 -7.56
N VAL A 61 6.88 7.94 -8.32
CA VAL A 61 6.90 7.41 -9.70
C VAL A 61 7.73 8.22 -10.68
N ASP A 62 8.02 9.48 -10.37
CA ASP A 62 8.97 10.31 -11.10
C ASP A 62 10.39 9.75 -11.09
N LEU A 63 10.77 9.01 -10.04
CA LEU A 63 12.11 8.43 -9.91
C LEU A 63 12.26 7.09 -10.64
N ARG A 64 11.18 6.50 -11.16
CA ARG A 64 11.22 5.20 -11.83
C ARG A 64 12.14 5.20 -13.05
N ASP A 65 12.18 6.31 -13.77
CA ASP A 65 12.97 6.51 -14.99
C ASP A 65 14.17 7.44 -14.75
N ASP A 66 14.43 7.86 -13.50
CA ASP A 66 15.54 8.73 -13.15
C ASP A 66 16.88 7.98 -13.22
N ALA A 67 17.82 8.50 -14.01
CA ALA A 67 19.09 7.84 -14.30
C ALA A 67 19.94 7.58 -13.04
N ALA A 68 20.01 8.57 -12.13
CA ALA A 68 20.79 8.45 -10.90
C ALA A 68 20.19 7.39 -9.96
N THR A 69 18.86 7.35 -9.87
CA THR A 69 18.13 6.35 -9.08
C THR A 69 18.29 4.95 -9.65
N LEU A 70 18.19 4.80 -10.98
CA LEU A 70 18.41 3.53 -11.67
C LEU A 70 19.83 3.01 -11.46
N GLU A 71 20.85 3.87 -11.55
CA GLU A 71 22.24 3.49 -11.29
C GLU A 71 22.44 3.02 -9.85
N LYS A 72 21.86 3.72 -8.88
CA LYS A 72 21.91 3.35 -7.46
C LYS A 72 21.26 1.99 -7.20
N LEU A 73 20.10 1.72 -7.78
CA LEU A 73 19.42 0.44 -7.67
C LEU A 73 20.23 -0.69 -8.34
N ALA A 74 20.78 -0.43 -9.52
CA ALA A 74 21.62 -1.38 -10.24
C ALA A 74 22.86 -1.80 -9.44
N LYS A 75 23.51 -0.85 -8.71
CA LYS A 75 24.63 -1.16 -7.80
C LYS A 75 24.25 -2.19 -6.72
N ASN A 76 22.99 -2.19 -6.30
CA ASN A 76 22.44 -3.15 -5.35
C ASN A 76 21.75 -4.36 -6.02
N LYS A 77 21.91 -4.54 -7.34
CA LYS A 77 21.24 -5.57 -8.15
C LYS A 77 19.70 -5.52 -8.08
N GLN A 78 19.15 -4.33 -7.83
CA GLN A 78 17.74 -4.08 -7.71
C GLN A 78 17.22 -3.33 -8.94
N LYS A 79 15.89 -3.33 -9.11
CA LYS A 79 15.18 -2.56 -10.14
C LYS A 79 13.99 -1.86 -9.50
N PRO A 80 13.51 -0.74 -10.07
CA PRO A 80 12.26 -0.14 -9.66
C PRO A 80 11.09 -1.12 -9.79
N ILE A 81 10.09 -0.94 -8.94
CA ILE A 81 8.83 -1.67 -8.97
C ILE A 81 8.00 -1.20 -10.16
N SER A 82 7.64 -2.15 -11.03
CA SER A 82 6.76 -1.89 -12.17
C SER A 82 5.31 -1.74 -11.73
N ASN A 83 4.51 -1.10 -12.57
CA ASN A 83 3.07 -0.97 -12.33
C ASN A 83 2.39 -2.34 -12.19
N GLU A 84 2.76 -3.30 -13.05
CA GLU A 84 2.25 -4.68 -13.01
C GLU A 84 2.55 -5.39 -11.69
N MET A 85 3.73 -5.17 -11.10
CA MET A 85 4.07 -5.73 -9.79
C MET A 85 3.18 -5.14 -8.69
N GLY A 86 2.93 -3.84 -8.73
CA GLY A 86 2.02 -3.15 -7.81
C GLY A 86 0.58 -3.67 -7.90
N GLU A 87 0.04 -3.77 -9.12
CA GLU A 87 -1.29 -4.35 -9.39
C GLU A 87 -1.41 -5.78 -8.89
N LYS A 88 -0.37 -6.60 -9.16
CA LYS A 88 -0.33 -7.98 -8.69
C LYS A 88 -0.37 -8.06 -7.17
N LEU A 89 0.43 -7.25 -6.47
CA LEU A 89 0.45 -7.23 -5.01
C LEU A 89 -0.88 -6.74 -4.43
N ALA A 90 -1.48 -5.69 -5.00
CA ALA A 90 -2.80 -5.21 -4.58
C ALA A 90 -3.86 -6.32 -4.66
N LYS A 91 -3.87 -7.07 -5.77
CA LYS A 91 -4.78 -8.21 -5.95
C LYS A 91 -4.52 -9.34 -4.94
N GLU A 92 -3.26 -9.68 -4.70
CA GLU A 92 -2.87 -10.72 -3.74
C GLU A 92 -3.30 -10.35 -2.31
N LEU A 93 -3.12 -9.09 -1.93
CA LEU A 93 -3.43 -8.58 -0.59
C LEU A 93 -4.88 -8.11 -0.45
N LYS A 94 -5.68 -8.18 -1.51
CA LYS A 94 -7.09 -7.75 -1.55
C LYS A 94 -7.26 -6.27 -1.20
N ALA A 95 -6.32 -5.44 -1.64
CA ALA A 95 -6.52 -3.98 -1.64
C ALA A 95 -7.73 -3.63 -2.51
N VAL A 96 -8.40 -2.52 -2.19
CA VAL A 96 -9.51 -2.00 -3.01
C VAL A 96 -9.01 -1.63 -4.40
N LYS A 97 -7.86 -0.98 -4.47
CA LYS A 97 -7.21 -0.56 -5.71
C LYS A 97 -5.71 -0.32 -5.50
N TYR A 98 -4.95 -0.44 -6.58
CA TYR A 98 -3.59 0.09 -6.69
C TYR A 98 -3.61 1.45 -7.37
N VAL A 99 -2.89 2.42 -6.81
CA VAL A 99 -2.74 3.75 -7.39
C VAL A 99 -1.30 4.21 -7.28
N GLU A 100 -0.86 5.01 -8.26
CA GLU A 100 0.51 5.52 -8.32
C GLU A 100 0.52 7.05 -8.30
N CYS A 101 1.46 7.63 -7.57
CA CYS A 101 1.62 9.07 -7.50
C CYS A 101 3.07 9.53 -7.37
N SER A 102 3.28 10.79 -7.75
CA SER A 102 4.50 11.54 -7.51
C SER A 102 4.13 12.81 -6.75
N ALA A 103 4.63 12.94 -5.52
CA ALA A 103 4.44 14.16 -4.75
C ALA A 103 5.17 15.35 -5.37
N LEU A 104 6.32 15.10 -6.01
CA LEU A 104 7.16 16.12 -6.65
C LEU A 104 6.49 16.73 -7.89
N THR A 105 6.02 15.88 -8.80
CA THR A 105 5.39 16.32 -10.06
C THR A 105 3.88 16.52 -9.93
N GLN A 106 3.33 16.21 -8.75
CA GLN A 106 1.89 16.17 -8.45
C GLN A 106 1.07 15.18 -9.28
N LYS A 107 1.72 14.37 -10.13
CA LYS A 107 1.06 13.34 -10.95
C LYS A 107 0.37 12.33 -10.04
N GLY A 108 -0.92 12.07 -10.30
CA GLY A 108 -1.70 11.04 -9.63
C GLY A 108 -2.16 11.34 -8.20
N LEU A 109 -1.69 12.43 -7.56
CA LEU A 109 -2.06 12.76 -6.17
C LEU A 109 -3.57 12.89 -5.99
N LYS A 110 -4.24 13.67 -6.85
CA LYS A 110 -5.71 13.83 -6.78
C LYS A 110 -6.41 12.48 -6.87
N ASN A 111 -5.98 11.62 -7.78
CA ASN A 111 -6.56 10.29 -7.97
C ASN A 111 -6.41 9.41 -6.72
N VAL A 112 -5.28 9.48 -6.00
CA VAL A 112 -5.12 8.74 -4.74
C VAL A 112 -6.20 9.13 -3.73
N PHE A 113 -6.46 10.43 -3.57
CA PHE A 113 -7.46 10.91 -2.62
C PHE A 113 -8.90 10.65 -3.09
N ASP A 114 -9.20 10.81 -4.38
CA ASP A 114 -10.51 10.50 -4.95
C ASP A 114 -10.87 9.02 -4.70
N GLU A 115 -9.95 8.11 -4.99
CA GLU A 115 -10.16 6.66 -4.78
C GLU A 115 -10.27 6.31 -3.30
N ALA A 116 -9.58 7.04 -2.41
CA ALA A 116 -9.69 6.83 -0.97
C ALA A 116 -11.08 7.20 -0.46
N ILE A 117 -11.62 8.32 -0.93
CA ILE A 117 -12.99 8.76 -0.62
C ILE A 117 -13.99 7.72 -1.12
N LEU A 118 -13.85 7.24 -2.36
CA LEU A 118 -14.72 6.20 -2.91
C LEU A 118 -14.66 4.91 -2.09
N ALA A 119 -13.47 4.46 -1.72
CA ALA A 119 -13.28 3.25 -0.92
C ALA A 119 -13.90 3.36 0.49
N ALA A 120 -13.90 4.56 1.08
CA ALA A 120 -14.52 4.82 2.38
C ALA A 120 -16.07 4.88 2.31
N LEU A 121 -16.62 5.42 1.22
CA LEU A 121 -18.07 5.55 1.02
C LEU A 121 -18.72 4.23 0.60
N GLU A 122 -18.03 3.44 -0.23
CA GLU A 122 -18.50 2.15 -0.75
C GLU A 122 -17.55 1.01 -0.35
N PRO A 123 -17.51 0.64 0.95
CA PRO A 123 -16.62 -0.42 1.40
C PRO A 123 -17.01 -1.75 0.72
N PRO A 124 -16.02 -2.54 0.25
CA PRO A 124 -16.29 -3.78 -0.47
C PRO A 124 -17.06 -4.77 0.40
N GLU A 125 -18.12 -5.37 -0.15
CA GLU A 125 -18.95 -6.32 0.59
C GLU A 125 -18.11 -7.51 1.10
N PRO A 126 -18.29 -7.91 2.37
CA PRO A 126 -17.58 -9.05 2.93
C PRO A 126 -17.98 -10.34 2.20
N LYS A 127 -17.05 -10.95 1.47
CA LYS A 127 -17.29 -12.24 0.79
C LYS A 127 -17.69 -13.30 1.82
N PRO A 128 -18.79 -14.06 1.62
CA PRO A 128 -19.22 -15.07 2.58
C PRO A 128 -18.15 -16.16 2.72
N LYS A 129 -17.77 -16.47 3.97
CA LYS A 129 -16.88 -17.60 4.27
C LYS A 129 -17.62 -18.89 3.87
N ARG A 130 -17.06 -19.64 2.92
CA ARG A 130 -17.53 -21.01 2.63
C ARG A 130 -17.36 -21.82 3.92
N LYS A 131 -18.45 -22.32 4.49
CA LYS A 131 -18.41 -23.30 5.58
C LYS A 131 -17.73 -24.56 5.03
N CYS A 132 -16.51 -24.86 5.49
CA CYS A 132 -15.96 -26.20 5.34
C CYS A 132 -16.80 -27.13 6.22
N ASN A 133 -17.68 -27.91 5.59
CA ASN A 133 -18.22 -29.10 6.22
C ASN A 133 -17.11 -30.15 6.13
N LEU A 134 -16.34 -30.30 7.21
CA LEU A 134 -15.55 -31.51 7.42
C LEU A 134 -16.56 -32.61 7.76
N LEU A 135 -16.74 -33.52 6.81
CA LEU A 135 -17.40 -34.82 6.99
C LEU A 135 -16.34 -35.83 7.43
#